data_AF-A0A7X6VRS9-F1
#
_entry.id   AF-A0A7X6VRS9-F1
#
_cell.length_a   1.000
_cell.length_b   1.000
_cell.length_c   1.000
_cell.angle_alpha   90.00
_cell.angle_beta   90.00
_cell.angle_gamma   90.00
#
_symmetry.space_group_name_H-M   'P 1'
#
loop_
_entity.id
_entity.type
_entity.pdbx_description
1 polymer ?
#
loop_
_entity_poly.entity_id
_entity_poly.type
_entity_poly.pdbx_seq_one_letter_code
_entity_poly.pdbx_strand_id
1 'polypeptide(L)'
;MERSLLSQNMMANHSRAIKVLIIVCILISIGTIGTYLAGKTSANFTPTLMASFIIFWIVLVTITWLVIKDNPAVWTKWLMVITSFIIIMACRVISPVFETVNMVYLVIIFSLFYFDIKLTIFTALLCIIGDMALLKMLPHLRIEPNALAIRYTSLVFTSIASAMGEP
;
A
#
# COMPACT_ATOMS: atom_id res chain seq x y z
N MET A 1 -12.59 24.85 19.58
CA MET A 1 -11.13 24.72 19.55
C MET A 1 -10.69 23.29 19.23
N GLU A 2 -11.19 22.27 19.95
CA GLU A 2 -10.88 20.84 19.69
C GLU A 2 -11.19 20.34 18.26
N ARG A 3 -12.38 20.67 17.72
CA ARG A 3 -12.74 20.27 16.34
C ARG A 3 -11.83 20.86 15.26
N SER A 4 -11.28 22.07 15.47
CA SER A 4 -10.37 22.66 14.48
C SER A 4 -8.99 22.03 14.54
N LEU A 5 -8.52 21.62 15.72
CA LEU A 5 -7.24 20.91 15.90
C LEU A 5 -7.28 19.51 15.27
N LEU A 6 -8.36 18.75 15.51
CA LEU A 6 -8.54 17.43 14.88
C LEU A 6 -8.61 17.51 13.36
N SER A 7 -9.33 18.51 12.83
CA SER A 7 -9.42 18.76 11.39
C SER A 7 -8.07 19.13 10.77
N GLN A 8 -7.30 20.01 11.42
CA GLN A 8 -5.98 20.43 10.95
C GLN A 8 -4.98 19.25 10.97
N ASN A 9 -5.00 18.44 12.02
CA ASN A 9 -4.18 17.23 12.12
C ASN A 9 -4.52 16.23 11.01
N MET A 10 -5.82 16.02 10.73
CA MET A 10 -6.26 15.12 9.66
C MET A 10 -5.73 15.57 8.28
N MET A 11 -5.85 16.86 7.94
CA MET A 11 -5.33 17.39 6.68
C MET A 11 -3.79 17.30 6.59
N ALA A 12 -3.08 17.57 7.70
CA ALA A 12 -1.64 17.42 7.75
C ALA A 12 -1.21 15.95 7.55
N ASN A 13 -1.94 15.01 8.14
CA ASN A 13 -1.69 13.57 7.99
C ASN A 13 -1.99 13.10 6.56
N HIS A 14 -3.06 13.59 5.92
CA HIS A 14 -3.30 13.35 4.49
C HIS A 14 -2.15 13.82 3.61
N SER A 15 -1.66 15.05 3.83
CA SER A 15 -0.54 15.60 3.07
C SER A 15 0.74 14.76 3.24
N ARG A 16 1.03 14.33 4.48
CA ARG A 16 2.17 13.43 4.77
C ARG A 16 2.00 12.08 4.08
N ALA A 17 0.84 11.43 4.24
CA ALA A 17 0.56 10.13 3.66
C ALA A 17 0.65 10.14 2.12
N ILE A 18 0.12 11.18 1.46
CA ILE A 18 0.26 11.33 0.00
C ILE A 18 1.72 11.50 -0.41
N LYS A 19 2.49 12.35 0.28
CA LYS A 19 3.92 12.55 -0.05
C LYS A 19 4.69 11.24 0.05
N VAL A 20 4.49 10.49 1.13
CA VAL A 20 5.15 9.20 1.32
C VAL A 20 4.71 8.20 0.24
N LEU A 21 3.41 8.13 -0.06
CA LEU A 21 2.90 7.25 -1.12
C LEU A 21 3.50 7.59 -2.49
N ILE A 22 3.61 8.86 -2.85
CA ILE A 22 4.26 9.31 -4.10
C ILE A 22 5.72 8.87 -4.15
N ILE A 23 6.48 9.11 -3.07
CA ILE A 23 7.89 8.72 -2.99
C ILE A 23 8.04 7.21 -3.16
N VAL A 24 7.21 6.42 -2.46
CA VAL A 24 7.22 4.95 -2.58
C VAL A 24 6.88 4.52 -4.01
N CYS A 25 5.87 5.11 -4.65
CA CYS A 25 5.50 4.78 -6.04
C CYS A 25 6.63 5.10 -7.03
N ILE A 26 7.34 6.20 -6.82
CA ILE A 26 8.52 6.57 -7.62
C ILE A 26 9.63 5.52 -7.42
N LEU A 27 9.94 5.16 -6.16
CA LEU A 27 10.96 4.15 -5.86
C LEU A 27 10.61 2.78 -6.44
N ILE A 28 9.34 2.36 -6.35
CA ILE A 28 8.84 1.13 -6.97
C ILE A 28 9.04 1.19 -8.49
N SER A 29 8.68 2.31 -9.11
CA SER A 29 8.81 2.50 -10.57
C SER A 29 10.28 2.44 -11.00
N ILE A 30 11.18 3.12 -10.29
CA ILE A 30 12.62 3.10 -10.54
C ILE A 30 13.19 1.69 -10.36
N GLY A 31 12.86 1.01 -9.26
CA GLY A 31 13.31 -0.35 -9.00
C GLY A 31 12.87 -1.31 -10.11
N THR A 32 11.62 -1.16 -10.55
CA THR A 32 11.05 -1.95 -11.63
C THR A 32 11.76 -1.69 -12.98
N ILE A 33 11.97 -0.43 -13.35
CA ILE A 33 12.76 -0.04 -14.53
C ILE A 33 14.17 -0.63 -14.45
N GLY A 34 14.82 -0.53 -13.29
CA GLY A 34 16.16 -1.08 -13.05
C GLY A 34 16.22 -2.59 -13.28
N THR A 35 15.25 -3.35 -12.77
CA THR A 35 15.17 -4.80 -13.00
C THR A 35 14.94 -5.15 -14.48
N TYR A 36 14.18 -4.32 -15.20
CA TYR A 36 13.95 -4.49 -16.63
C TYR A 36 15.24 -4.28 -17.43
N LEU A 37 15.95 -3.17 -17.19
CA LEU A 37 17.22 -2.86 -17.85
C LEU A 37 18.31 -3.89 -17.54
N ALA A 38 18.27 -4.53 -16.36
CA ALA A 38 19.17 -5.62 -16.00
C ALA A 38 18.84 -6.96 -16.69
N GLY A 39 17.76 -7.04 -17.48
CA GLY A 39 17.32 -8.28 -18.15
C GLY A 39 16.78 -9.34 -17.18
N LYS A 40 16.39 -8.95 -15.96
CA LYS A 40 15.92 -9.87 -14.90
C LYS A 40 14.40 -9.91 -14.75
N THR A 41 13.67 -9.32 -15.69
CA THR A 41 12.21 -9.29 -15.63
C THR A 41 11.60 -10.53 -16.25
N SER A 42 10.38 -10.86 -15.83
CA SER A 42 9.62 -11.97 -16.43
C SER A 42 9.28 -11.67 -17.90
N ALA A 43 9.07 -12.71 -18.70
CA ALA A 43 8.71 -12.58 -20.12
C ALA A 43 7.41 -11.77 -20.36
N ASN A 44 6.56 -11.64 -19.35
CA ASN A 44 5.30 -10.89 -19.43
C ASN A 44 5.47 -9.40 -19.09
N PHE A 45 6.66 -8.99 -18.65
CA PHE A 45 6.94 -7.63 -18.23
C PHE A 45 7.38 -6.77 -19.44
N THR A 46 6.49 -5.90 -19.92
CA THR A 46 6.74 -5.04 -21.09
C THR A 46 6.85 -3.57 -20.71
N PRO A 47 7.58 -2.74 -21.50
CA PRO A 47 7.60 -1.29 -21.31
C PRO A 47 6.20 -0.65 -21.31
N THR A 48 5.29 -1.18 -22.12
CA THR A 48 3.89 -0.72 -22.18
C THR A 48 3.15 -1.01 -20.88
N LEU A 49 3.32 -2.20 -20.31
CA LEU A 49 2.73 -2.55 -19.01
C LEU A 49 3.27 -1.65 -17.91
N MET A 50 4.58 -1.37 -17.91
CA MET A 50 5.21 -0.45 -16.96
C MET A 50 4.69 0.98 -17.09
N ALA A 51 4.57 1.51 -18.31
CA ALA A 51 3.98 2.82 -18.55
C ALA A 51 2.52 2.88 -18.07
N SER A 52 1.74 1.82 -18.33
CA SER A 52 0.35 1.72 -17.86
C SER A 52 0.25 1.73 -16.33
N PHE A 53 1.17 1.05 -15.62
CA PHE A 53 1.25 1.08 -14.16
C PHE A 53 1.58 2.47 -13.63
N ILE A 54 2.53 3.16 -14.27
CA ILE A 54 2.91 4.53 -13.89
C ILE A 54 1.72 5.48 -14.02
N ILE A 55 1.05 5.44 -15.17
CA ILE A 55 -0.17 6.24 -15.41
C ILE A 55 -1.25 5.89 -14.40
N PHE A 56 -1.46 4.59 -14.14
CA PHE A 56 -2.45 4.11 -13.19
C PHE A 56 -2.25 4.69 -11.78
N TRP A 57 -1.05 4.57 -11.20
CA TRP A 57 -0.84 5.08 -9.85
C TRP A 57 -0.88 6.61 -9.81
N ILE A 58 -0.40 7.31 -10.83
CA ILE A 58 -0.51 8.78 -10.92
C ILE A 58 -1.98 9.19 -10.89
N VAL A 59 -2.81 8.62 -11.75
CA VAL A 59 -4.25 8.93 -11.83
C VAL A 59 -4.93 8.64 -10.50
N LEU A 60 -4.66 7.48 -9.88
CA LEU A 60 -5.31 7.09 -8.65
C LEU A 60 -4.90 7.98 -7.46
N VAL A 61 -3.62 8.34 -7.36
CA VAL A 61 -3.13 9.30 -6.34
C VAL A 61 -3.72 10.69 -6.59
N THR A 62 -3.77 11.17 -7.83
CA THR A 62 -4.37 12.47 -8.15
C THR A 62 -5.85 12.53 -7.81
N ILE A 63 -6.64 11.51 -8.17
CA ILE A 63 -8.06 11.43 -7.81
C ILE A 63 -8.21 11.44 -6.28
N THR A 64 -7.42 10.62 -5.59
CA THR A 64 -7.47 10.55 -4.12
C THR A 64 -7.11 11.89 -3.49
N TRP A 65 -6.06 12.56 -3.98
CA TRP A 65 -5.66 13.90 -3.53
C TRP A 65 -6.79 14.92 -3.71
N LEU A 66 -7.44 14.95 -4.88
CA LEU A 66 -8.55 15.86 -5.16
C LEU A 66 -9.73 15.67 -4.20
N VAL A 67 -9.99 14.43 -3.78
CA VAL A 67 -11.07 14.12 -2.83
C VAL A 67 -10.73 14.54 -1.40
N ILE A 68 -9.48 14.38 -0.96
CA ILE A 68 -9.11 14.56 0.45
C ILE A 68 -8.47 15.91 0.79
N LYS A 69 -7.93 16.64 -0.20
CA LYS A 69 -7.12 17.86 0.04
C LYS A 69 -7.84 18.92 0.88
N ASP A 70 -9.16 19.04 0.69
CA ASP A 70 -10.01 20.03 1.36
C ASP A 70 -11.08 19.36 2.23
N ASN A 71 -11.00 18.04 2.43
CA ASN A 71 -12.01 17.25 3.12
C ASN A 71 -11.43 16.51 4.34
N PRO A 72 -11.61 17.05 5.57
CA PRO A 72 -11.12 16.43 6.80
C PRO A 72 -12.09 15.37 7.37
N ALA A 73 -13.08 14.90 6.60
CA ALA A 73 -14.05 13.94 7.09
C ALA A 73 -13.40 12.62 7.52
N VAL A 74 -13.85 12.03 8.62
CA VAL A 74 -13.23 10.84 9.23
C VAL A 74 -13.11 9.65 8.26
N TRP A 75 -13.95 9.55 7.23
CA TRP A 75 -13.91 8.46 6.26
C TRP A 75 -12.74 8.57 5.25
N THR A 76 -12.15 9.76 5.04
CA THR A 76 -11.10 9.98 4.03
C THR A 76 -9.78 9.25 4.35
N LYS A 77 -9.50 8.98 5.62
CA LYS A 77 -8.35 8.15 6.02
C LYS A 77 -8.47 6.70 5.54
N TRP A 78 -9.69 6.17 5.47
CA TRP A 78 -9.97 4.83 4.94
C TRP A 78 -9.74 4.79 3.44
N LEU A 79 -10.19 5.83 2.72
CA LEU A 79 -9.89 6.00 1.30
C LEU A 79 -8.37 5.99 1.05
N MET A 80 -7.59 6.71 1.86
CA MET A 80 -6.13 6.74 1.72
C MET A 80 -5.46 5.38 1.88
N VAL A 81 -5.89 4.59 2.86
CA VAL A 81 -5.42 3.20 3.03
C VAL A 81 -5.82 2.34 1.83
N ILE A 82 -7.08 2.44 1.39
CA ILE A 82 -7.59 1.67 0.25
C ILE A 82 -6.84 2.00 -1.03
N THR A 83 -6.61 3.28 -1.32
CA THR A 83 -5.80 3.74 -2.46
C THR A 83 -4.39 3.15 -2.40
N SER A 84 -3.74 3.24 -1.24
CA SER A 84 -2.38 2.71 -1.04
C SER A 84 -2.36 1.19 -1.28
N PHE A 85 -3.32 0.46 -0.70
CA PHE A 85 -3.49 -0.97 -0.90
C PHE A 85 -3.67 -1.33 -2.38
N ILE A 86 -4.56 -0.65 -3.11
CA ILE A 86 -4.82 -0.91 -4.53
C ILE A 86 -3.56 -0.75 -5.36
N ILE A 87 -2.78 0.31 -5.13
CA ILE A 87 -1.52 0.56 -5.86
C ILE A 87 -0.51 -0.57 -5.60
N ILE A 88 -0.34 -0.95 -4.33
CA ILE A 88 0.58 -2.03 -3.97
C ILE A 88 0.12 -3.37 -4.57
N MET A 89 -1.17 -3.67 -4.54
CA MET A 89 -1.69 -4.90 -5.15
C MET A 89 -1.52 -4.90 -6.66
N ALA A 90 -1.76 -3.76 -7.34
CA ALA A 90 -1.50 -3.63 -8.77
C ALA A 90 -0.01 -3.87 -9.09
N CYS A 91 0.91 -3.35 -8.27
CA CYS A 91 2.33 -3.62 -8.41
C CYS A 91 2.64 -5.13 -8.30
N ARG A 92 2.01 -5.83 -7.36
CA ARG A 92 2.21 -7.27 -7.16
C ARG A 92 1.65 -8.14 -8.28
N VAL A 93 0.58 -7.68 -8.94
CA VAL A 93 0.04 -8.35 -10.13
C VAL A 93 1.00 -8.21 -11.31
N ILE A 94 1.56 -7.02 -11.50
CA ILE A 94 2.42 -6.70 -12.65
C ILE A 94 3.85 -7.24 -12.47
N SER A 95 4.35 -7.27 -11.22
CA SER A 95 5.64 -7.84 -10.84
C SER A 95 5.42 -8.95 -9.82
N PRO A 96 5.02 -10.16 -10.26
CA PRO A 96 4.66 -11.27 -9.38
C PRO A 96 5.91 -11.99 -8.85
N VAL A 97 6.76 -11.27 -8.13
CA VAL A 97 7.95 -11.83 -7.44
C VAL A 97 7.64 -11.98 -5.95
N PHE A 98 8.18 -13.03 -5.31
CA PHE A 98 7.87 -13.39 -3.93
C PHE A 98 8.13 -12.25 -2.93
N GLU A 99 9.15 -11.43 -3.18
CA GLU A 99 9.59 -10.33 -2.31
C GLU A 99 8.65 -9.11 -2.37
N THR A 100 7.82 -8.98 -3.41
CA THR A 100 6.88 -7.84 -3.54
C THR A 100 5.80 -7.83 -2.45
N VAL A 101 5.62 -8.95 -1.75
CA VAL A 101 4.75 -8.99 -0.57
C VAL A 101 5.22 -8.05 0.53
N ASN A 102 6.52 -7.71 0.58
CA ASN A 102 7.06 -6.81 1.59
C ASN A 102 6.45 -5.41 1.49
N MET A 103 5.97 -5.01 0.31
CA MET A 103 5.29 -3.74 0.11
C MET A 103 3.92 -3.68 0.81
N VAL A 104 3.31 -4.82 1.10
CA VAL A 104 2.05 -4.89 1.84
C VAL A 104 2.23 -4.43 3.30
N TYR A 105 3.40 -4.67 3.90
CA TYR A 105 3.73 -4.15 5.23
C TYR A 105 3.74 -2.61 5.26
N LEU A 106 4.14 -1.96 4.15
CA LEU A 106 4.13 -0.49 4.06
C LEU A 106 2.72 0.07 4.16
N VAL A 107 1.71 -0.63 3.63
CA VAL A 107 0.31 -0.21 3.70
C VAL A 107 -0.16 -0.20 5.15
N ILE A 108 0.21 -1.22 5.94
CA ILE A 108 -0.07 -1.28 7.39
C ILE A 108 0.66 -0.15 8.11
N ILE A 109 1.95 0.08 7.81
CA ILE A 109 2.70 1.19 8.41
C ILE A 109 2.09 2.54 8.04
N PHE A 110 1.45 2.70 6.88
CA PHE A 110 0.78 3.96 6.52
C PHE A 110 -0.46 4.27 7.36
N SER A 111 -1.11 3.26 7.97
CA SER A 111 -2.24 3.54 8.87
C SER A 111 -1.79 4.29 10.13
N LEU A 112 -0.51 4.15 10.53
CA LEU A 112 0.08 4.89 11.66
C LEU A 112 -0.05 6.39 11.55
N PHE A 113 0.00 6.94 10.33
CA PHE A 113 -0.10 8.38 10.14
C PHE A 113 -1.42 8.95 10.66
N TYR A 114 -2.44 8.12 10.87
CA TYR A 114 -3.74 8.54 11.35
C TYR A 114 -3.98 8.31 12.84
N PHE A 115 -3.06 7.62 13.54
CA PHE A 115 -3.18 7.30 14.96
C PHE A 115 -4.58 6.77 15.31
N ASP A 116 -5.02 5.74 14.57
CA ASP A 116 -6.31 5.09 14.77
C ASP A 116 -6.17 3.57 14.66
N ILE A 117 -6.15 2.91 15.82
CA ILE A 117 -6.17 1.45 15.98
C ILE A 117 -7.22 0.78 15.08
N LYS A 118 -8.43 1.35 14.93
CA LYS A 118 -9.48 0.74 14.08
C LYS A 118 -9.07 0.74 12.61
N LEU A 119 -8.43 1.81 12.14
CA LEU A 119 -7.88 1.89 10.79
C LEU A 119 -6.73 0.88 10.62
N THR A 120 -5.87 0.73 11.63
CA THR A 120 -4.77 -0.24 11.60
C THR A 120 -5.27 -1.68 11.54
N ILE A 121 -6.26 -2.06 12.36
CA ILE A 121 -6.90 -3.39 12.30
C ILE A 121 -7.54 -3.63 10.93
N PHE A 122 -8.29 -2.65 10.41
CA PHE A 122 -8.88 -2.74 9.08
C PHE A 122 -7.81 -2.93 8.00
N THR A 123 -6.73 -2.16 8.05
CA THR A 123 -5.64 -2.23 7.09
C THR A 123 -4.96 -3.60 7.12
N ALA A 124 -4.75 -4.16 8.32
CA ALA A 124 -4.22 -5.50 8.51
C ALA A 124 -5.10 -6.56 7.85
N LEU A 125 -6.40 -6.53 8.14
CA LEU A 125 -7.37 -7.47 7.55
C LEU A 125 -7.43 -7.32 6.03
N LEU A 126 -7.45 -6.08 5.53
CA LEU A 126 -7.44 -5.79 4.09
C LEU A 126 -6.19 -6.38 3.41
N CYS A 127 -5.03 -6.23 4.05
CA CYS A 127 -3.76 -6.76 3.56
C CYS A 127 -3.73 -8.30 3.55
N ILE A 128 -4.19 -8.94 4.63
CA ILE A 128 -4.24 -10.41 4.75
C ILE A 128 -5.22 -10.99 3.73
N ILE A 129 -6.46 -10.50 3.72
CA ILE A 129 -7.50 -10.98 2.80
C ILE A 129 -7.10 -10.71 1.35
N GLY A 130 -6.53 -9.53 1.09
CA GLY A 130 -6.01 -9.13 -0.21
C GLY A 130 -4.92 -10.07 -0.73
N ASP A 131 -3.92 -10.38 0.11
CA ASP A 131 -2.87 -11.33 -0.24
C ASP A 131 -3.45 -12.74 -0.48
N MET A 132 -4.33 -13.23 0.39
CA MET A 132 -4.99 -14.53 0.21
C MET A 132 -5.77 -14.60 -1.11
N ALA A 133 -6.51 -13.55 -1.44
CA ALA A 133 -7.25 -13.45 -2.70
C ALA A 133 -6.30 -13.48 -3.90
N LEU A 134 -5.20 -12.72 -3.84
CA LEU A 134 -4.19 -12.69 -4.90
C LEU A 134 -3.53 -14.06 -5.11
N LEU A 135 -3.14 -14.77 -4.03
CA LEU A 135 -2.56 -16.12 -4.10
C LEU A 135 -3.55 -17.18 -4.63
N LYS A 136 -4.85 -16.92 -4.50
CA LYS A 136 -5.89 -17.75 -5.12
C LYS A 136 -6.05 -17.46 -6.61
N MET A 137 -5.99 -16.18 -7.01
CA MET A 137 -6.11 -15.75 -8.41
C MET A 137 -4.84 -16.01 -9.23
N LEU A 138 -3.66 -15.97 -8.60
CA LEU A 138 -2.36 -16.20 -9.21
C LEU A 138 -1.64 -17.35 -8.48
N PRO A 139 -1.99 -18.62 -8.75
CA PRO A 139 -1.47 -19.77 -8.01
C PRO A 139 0.05 -19.94 -8.10
N HIS A 140 0.69 -19.42 -9.14
CA HIS A 140 2.14 -19.45 -9.30
C HIS A 140 2.89 -18.59 -8.26
N LEU A 141 2.19 -17.68 -7.56
CA LEU A 141 2.72 -16.91 -6.43
C LEU A 141 2.66 -17.65 -5.10
N ARG A 142 2.03 -18.84 -5.07
CA ARG A 142 1.91 -19.62 -3.83
C ARG A 142 3.29 -20.04 -3.35
N ILE A 143 3.46 -19.91 -2.05
CA ILE A 143 4.66 -20.32 -1.32
C ILE A 143 4.34 -21.53 -0.44
N GLU A 144 5.39 -22.18 0.05
CA GLU A 144 5.24 -23.30 0.97
C GLU A 144 4.46 -22.90 2.24
N PRO A 145 3.70 -23.83 2.87
CA PRO A 145 2.85 -23.51 4.02
C PRO A 145 3.59 -22.90 5.21
N ASN A 146 4.83 -23.33 5.47
CA ASN A 146 5.71 -22.76 6.50
C ASN A 146 6.02 -21.27 6.25
N ALA A 147 6.41 -20.92 5.01
CA ALA A 147 6.69 -19.54 4.62
C ALA A 147 5.43 -18.68 4.63
N LEU A 148 4.27 -19.28 4.30
CA LEU A 148 2.97 -18.61 4.39
C LEU A 148 2.60 -18.27 5.83
N ALA A 149 2.82 -19.20 6.76
CA ALA A 149 2.60 -18.97 8.18
C ALA A 149 3.49 -17.86 8.72
N ILE A 150 4.78 -17.86 8.35
CA ILE A 150 5.71 -16.77 8.70
C ILE A 150 5.21 -15.44 8.18
N ARG A 151 4.82 -15.35 6.89
CA ARG A 151 4.31 -14.13 6.27
C ARG A 151 3.11 -13.55 7.00
N TYR A 152 2.08 -14.36 7.29
CA TYR A 152 0.90 -13.86 7.99
C TYR A 152 1.19 -13.51 9.46
N THR A 153 2.09 -14.24 10.11
CA THR A 153 2.56 -13.89 11.46
C THR A 153 3.30 -12.54 11.44
N SER A 154 4.15 -12.30 10.44
CA SER A 154 4.82 -11.01 10.23
C SER A 154 3.82 -9.88 9.97
N LEU A 155 2.76 -10.11 9.17
CA LEU A 155 1.71 -9.11 8.95
C LEU A 155 1.00 -8.75 10.26
N VAL A 156 0.69 -9.75 11.09
CA VAL A 156 0.12 -9.51 12.42
C VAL A 156 1.09 -8.73 13.32
N PHE A 157 2.38 -9.10 13.35
CA PHE A 157 3.38 -8.38 14.13
C PHE A 157 3.55 -6.94 13.68
N THR A 158 3.62 -6.67 12.37
CA THR A 158 3.64 -5.31 11.83
C THR A 158 2.40 -4.53 12.24
N SER A 159 1.24 -5.18 12.26
CA SER A 159 -0.03 -4.56 12.67
C SER A 159 -0.06 -4.21 14.16
N ILE A 160 0.43 -5.11 15.03
CA ILE A 160 0.55 -4.86 16.47
C ILE A 160 1.55 -3.74 16.73
N ALA A 161 2.74 -3.81 16.12
CA ALA A 161 3.76 -2.78 16.26
C ALA A 161 3.24 -1.41 15.80
N SER A 162 2.44 -1.39 14.73
CA SER A 162 1.78 -0.18 14.27
C SER A 162 0.75 0.30 15.30
N ALA A 163 -0.20 -0.54 15.72
CA ALA A 163 -1.21 -0.13 16.69
C ALA A 163 -0.63 0.34 18.05
N MET A 164 0.51 -0.22 18.48
CA MET A 164 1.18 0.17 19.74
C MET A 164 2.07 1.41 19.61
N GLY A 165 2.43 1.83 18.39
CA GLY A 165 3.18 3.06 18.15
C GLY A 165 2.34 4.33 18.24
N GLU A 166 1.04 4.18 18.50
CA GLU A 166 0.11 5.29 18.70
C GLU A 166 0.22 5.79 20.16
N PRO A 167 0.57 7.07 20.39
CA PRO A 167 0.78 7.65 21.73
C PRO A 167 -0.51 7.87 22.52
#